data_AF-A0A0D0P6J2-F1
#
_entry.id   AF-A0A0D0P6J2-F1
#
_cell.length_a   1.000
_cell.length_b   1.000
_cell.length_c   1.000
_cell.angle_alpha   90.00
_cell.angle_beta   90.00
_cell.angle_gamma   90.00
#
_symmetry.space_group_name_H-M   'P 1'
#
loop_
_entity.id
_entity.type
_entity.pdbx_description
1 polymer ?
#
loop_
_entity_poly.entity_id
_entity_poly.type
_entity_poly.pdbx_seq_one_letter_code
_entity_poly.pdbx_strand_id
1 'polypeptide(L)'
;MKLIVKVFPEITIKSRPVRMRFIRQLAKNIRAVLRDLDPAVVVNGVWDNLELETRVSEPKILKEMTERLSCMPGIAHFLQVDEYPLGDFDDILAKCKLHYGDALAGKIFSVRCKRAGKHPFSSMDVEKYVGSQLRQQCGAAGISLKDPQVEVRIEIRDQRLFVIHSQHDSIGGYPLGSLEQTLVLMSGGFDSTVAAYQIMRRGLMGHFCFFNLGGRAHELGVMEVAHFIWKKYGSSQRVLFVSVPFEEVLGEILGKVDNSHMGVILKRMMLRAASSIADRLHIDALVTGEAISQVSSQTLPNLSVIDCVTEKLVLRPLIASHKQDIIDTAIEIGTADFARHMPEYCGVISVNPKTAAKRGRVEHEEKEFDMAILERALENARLVPIDRVIDELGQDIQVEEVGEALAGQIIIDIRHPDDAEDDPLEIAGIEVQTMPFYAVNARFKELDPTRQYLLYCDKGVMSRLHAHHLLSEGHANVRVYRPS
;
A
#
# COMPACT_ATOMS: atom_id res chain seq x y z
N MET A 1 2.03 -13.95 -22.06
CA MET A 1 1.12 -14.38 -20.97
C MET A 1 -0.23 -13.69 -21.13
N LYS A 2 -1.35 -14.40 -20.92
CA LYS A 2 -2.70 -13.83 -20.86
C LYS A 2 -3.30 -14.00 -19.48
N LEU A 3 -3.90 -12.93 -18.94
CA LEU A 3 -4.58 -12.93 -17.65
C LEU A 3 -6.06 -12.55 -17.82
N ILE A 4 -6.95 -13.23 -17.11
CA ILE A 4 -8.33 -12.81 -16.91
C ILE A 4 -8.46 -12.23 -15.51
N VAL A 5 -8.63 -10.91 -15.42
CA VAL A 5 -8.78 -10.17 -14.17
C VAL A 5 -10.25 -10.11 -13.79
N LYS A 6 -10.63 -10.75 -12.69
CA LYS A 6 -11.99 -10.71 -12.16
C LYS A 6 -12.13 -9.53 -11.19
N VAL A 7 -13.11 -8.67 -11.45
CA VAL A 7 -13.35 -7.48 -10.62
C VAL A 7 -13.98 -7.85 -9.28
N PHE A 8 -13.86 -6.97 -8.30
CA PHE A 8 -14.52 -7.12 -7.00
C PHE A 8 -16.04 -7.37 -7.13
N PRO A 9 -16.64 -8.35 -6.41
CA PRO A 9 -18.05 -8.70 -6.59
C PRO A 9 -19.05 -7.55 -6.41
N GLU A 10 -18.78 -6.57 -5.56
CA GLU A 10 -19.67 -5.40 -5.43
C GLU A 10 -19.73 -4.55 -6.71
N ILE A 11 -18.75 -4.65 -7.61
CA ILE A 11 -18.76 -3.95 -8.90
C ILE A 11 -19.74 -4.62 -9.87
N THR A 12 -19.93 -5.94 -9.80
CA THR A 12 -20.76 -6.69 -10.75
C THR A 12 -22.25 -6.41 -10.56
N ILE A 13 -22.67 -6.15 -9.31
CA ILE A 13 -24.05 -5.81 -8.94
C ILE A 13 -24.45 -4.37 -9.29
N LYS A 14 -23.51 -3.51 -9.74
CA LYS A 14 -23.81 -2.13 -10.14
C LYS A 14 -24.55 -2.09 -11.48
N SER A 15 -25.28 -1.00 -11.71
CA SER A 15 -25.91 -0.74 -13.01
C SER A 15 -24.87 -0.74 -14.13
N ARG A 16 -25.28 -1.13 -15.35
CA ARG A 16 -24.37 -1.26 -16.49
C ARG A 16 -23.49 -0.01 -16.72
N PRO A 17 -24.01 1.24 -16.68
CA PRO A 17 -23.16 2.42 -16.86
C PRO A 17 -22.10 2.57 -15.77
N VAL A 18 -22.47 2.35 -14.51
CA VAL A 18 -21.57 2.46 -13.36
C VAL A 18 -20.50 1.37 -13.39
N ARG A 19 -20.90 0.13 -13.68
CA ARG A 19 -19.97 -0.99 -13.85
C ARG A 19 -18.95 -0.73 -14.96
N MET A 20 -19.40 -0.23 -16.10
CA MET A 20 -18.50 0.12 -17.21
C MET A 20 -17.51 1.24 -16.84
N ARG A 21 -17.92 2.21 -16.02
CA ARG A 21 -17.02 3.24 -15.49
C ARG A 21 -15.92 2.62 -14.62
N PHE A 22 -16.28 1.73 -13.70
CA PHE A 22 -15.31 1.03 -12.85
C PHE A 22 -14.33 0.17 -13.67
N ILE A 23 -14.82 -0.60 -14.64
CA ILE A 23 -13.96 -1.43 -15.51
C ILE A 23 -12.97 -0.57 -16.30
N ARG A 24 -13.41 0.56 -16.86
CA ARG A 24 -12.50 1.48 -17.58
C ARG A 24 -11.46 2.09 -16.66
N GLN A 25 -11.85 2.50 -15.45
CA GLN A 25 -10.90 3.02 -14.47
C GLN A 25 -9.88 1.95 -14.07
N LEU A 26 -10.31 0.72 -13.79
CA LEU A 26 -9.42 -0.38 -13.45
C LEU A 26 -8.43 -0.69 -14.60
N ALA A 27 -8.91 -0.69 -15.84
CA ALA A 27 -8.04 -0.86 -17.01
C ALA A 27 -6.98 0.25 -17.12
N LYS A 28 -7.32 1.49 -16.74
CA LYS A 28 -6.37 2.61 -16.67
C LYS A 28 -5.35 2.40 -15.54
N ASN A 29 -5.81 1.95 -14.37
CA ASN A 29 -4.96 1.72 -13.21
C ASN A 29 -3.93 0.63 -13.48
N ILE A 30 -4.37 -0.51 -14.04
CA ILE A 30 -3.47 -1.60 -14.43
C ILE A 30 -2.38 -1.12 -15.40
N ARG A 31 -2.77 -0.40 -16.47
CA ARG A 31 -1.80 0.14 -17.44
C ARG A 31 -0.86 1.18 -16.84
N ALA A 32 -1.27 1.90 -15.80
CA ALA A 32 -0.41 2.86 -15.12
C ALA A 32 0.64 2.15 -14.26
N VAL A 33 0.22 1.14 -13.49
CA VAL A 33 1.06 0.42 -12.52
C VAL A 33 2.05 -0.54 -13.20
N LEU A 34 1.70 -1.08 -14.37
CA LEU A 34 2.56 -2.04 -15.09
C LEU A 34 3.39 -1.39 -16.19
N ARG A 35 3.33 -0.06 -16.37
CA ARG A 35 3.94 0.64 -17.51
C ARG A 35 5.46 0.47 -17.60
N ASP A 36 6.14 0.50 -16.46
CA ASP A 36 7.59 0.34 -16.35
C ASP A 36 8.04 -1.10 -16.60
N LEU A 37 7.16 -2.09 -16.39
CA LEU A 37 7.43 -3.50 -16.62
C LEU A 37 7.12 -3.91 -18.07
N ASP A 38 6.00 -3.43 -18.61
CA ASP A 38 5.58 -3.66 -19.99
C ASP A 38 4.86 -2.42 -20.55
N PRO A 39 5.58 -1.53 -21.27
CA PRO A 39 4.98 -0.38 -21.92
C PRO A 39 3.93 -0.73 -22.99
N ALA A 40 3.96 -1.95 -23.51
CA ALA A 40 3.08 -2.44 -24.58
C ALA A 40 1.91 -3.30 -24.04
N VAL A 41 1.73 -3.37 -22.71
CA VAL A 41 0.66 -4.18 -22.10
C VAL A 41 -0.71 -3.76 -22.61
N VAL A 42 -1.50 -4.75 -23.06
CA VAL A 42 -2.87 -4.54 -23.55
C VAL A 42 -3.85 -4.92 -22.46
N VAL A 43 -4.79 -4.03 -22.14
CA VAL A 43 -5.81 -4.27 -21.12
C VAL A 43 -7.17 -3.89 -21.66
N ASN A 44 -8.02 -4.88 -21.91
CA ASN A 44 -9.34 -4.72 -22.50
C ASN A 44 -10.44 -5.09 -21.50
N GLY A 45 -11.40 -4.20 -21.30
CA GLY A 45 -12.56 -4.45 -20.44
C GLY A 45 -13.66 -5.22 -21.17
N VAL A 46 -14.09 -6.35 -20.60
CA VAL A 46 -15.14 -7.23 -21.16
C VAL A 46 -16.21 -7.47 -20.09
N TRP A 47 -17.35 -6.77 -20.22
CA TRP A 47 -18.57 -6.87 -19.39
C TRP A 47 -18.42 -6.84 -17.85
N ASP A 48 -17.82 -7.86 -17.25
CA ASP A 48 -17.60 -8.11 -15.82
C ASP A 48 -16.15 -8.49 -15.46
N ASN A 49 -15.24 -8.56 -16.43
CA ASN A 49 -13.83 -8.80 -16.19
C ASN A 49 -12.94 -8.03 -17.18
N LEU A 50 -11.62 -8.07 -16.97
CA LEU A 50 -10.64 -7.52 -17.89
C LEU A 50 -9.77 -8.64 -18.44
N GLU A 51 -9.39 -8.51 -19.70
CA GLU A 51 -8.37 -9.35 -20.33
C GLU A 51 -7.09 -8.53 -20.43
N LEU A 52 -6.01 -9.04 -19.85
CA LEU A 52 -4.68 -8.45 -19.89
C LEU A 52 -3.77 -9.36 -20.70
N GLU A 53 -3.07 -8.79 -21.66
CA GLU A 53 -2.10 -9.50 -22.49
C GLU A 53 -0.73 -8.80 -22.43
N THR A 54 0.30 -9.59 -22.14
CA THR A 54 1.69 -9.16 -22.16
C THR A 54 2.52 -10.12 -23.01
N ARG A 55 3.50 -9.56 -23.73
CA ARG A 55 4.50 -10.33 -24.49
C ARG A 55 5.77 -10.60 -23.69
N VAL A 56 5.89 -10.03 -22.49
CA VAL A 56 7.00 -10.31 -21.58
C VAL A 56 6.96 -11.78 -21.20
N SER A 57 8.14 -12.40 -21.21
CA SER A 57 8.35 -13.81 -20.84
C SER A 57 9.38 -14.00 -19.73
N GLU A 58 10.04 -12.92 -19.32
CA GLU A 58 11.07 -12.95 -18.28
C GLU A 58 10.43 -13.26 -16.90
N PRO A 59 10.83 -14.36 -16.23
CA PRO A 59 10.18 -14.80 -14.99
C PRO A 59 10.18 -13.77 -13.86
N LYS A 60 11.26 -13.00 -13.69
CA LYS A 60 11.38 -11.96 -12.66
C LYS A 60 10.33 -10.85 -12.87
N ILE A 61 10.18 -10.39 -14.11
CA ILE A 61 9.18 -9.36 -14.45
C ILE A 61 7.75 -9.91 -14.26
N LEU A 62 7.50 -11.17 -14.64
CA LEU A 62 6.18 -11.78 -14.47
C LEU A 62 5.79 -11.96 -12.99
N LYS A 63 6.76 -12.30 -12.12
CA LYS A 63 6.58 -12.33 -10.65
C LYS A 63 6.17 -10.94 -10.15
N GLU A 64 6.94 -9.91 -10.49
CA GLU A 64 6.67 -8.52 -10.10
C GLU A 64 5.30 -8.02 -10.61
N MET A 65 4.91 -8.35 -11.86
CA MET A 65 3.58 -8.03 -12.38
C MET A 65 2.47 -8.68 -11.55
N THR A 66 2.68 -9.92 -11.12
CA THR A 66 1.72 -10.69 -10.31
C THR A 66 1.55 -10.04 -8.93
N GLU A 67 2.65 -9.66 -8.27
CA GLU A 67 2.64 -9.00 -6.96
C GLU A 67 1.95 -7.63 -7.00
N ARG A 68 2.24 -6.82 -8.02
CA ARG A 68 1.57 -5.52 -8.22
C ARG A 68 0.07 -5.66 -8.47
N LEU A 69 -0.35 -6.68 -9.21
CA LEU A 69 -1.78 -6.96 -9.44
C LEU A 69 -2.46 -7.49 -8.17
N SER A 70 -1.76 -8.28 -7.35
CA SER A 70 -2.25 -8.75 -6.05
C SER A 70 -2.43 -7.63 -5.02
N CYS A 71 -1.74 -6.50 -5.18
CA CYS A 71 -1.89 -5.31 -4.32
C CYS A 71 -2.87 -4.26 -4.88
N MET A 72 -3.62 -4.53 -5.95
CA MET A 72 -4.38 -3.50 -6.66
C MET A 72 -5.87 -3.41 -6.26
N PRO A 73 -6.34 -2.25 -5.76
CA PRO A 73 -7.76 -2.04 -5.50
C PRO A 73 -8.62 -2.20 -6.76
N GLY A 74 -9.73 -2.93 -6.64
CA GLY A 74 -10.66 -3.23 -7.72
C GLY A 74 -10.59 -4.66 -8.26
N ILE A 75 -9.47 -5.37 -8.02
CA ILE A 75 -9.27 -6.76 -8.46
C ILE A 75 -9.65 -7.70 -7.33
N ALA A 76 -10.53 -8.67 -7.58
CA ALA A 76 -10.79 -9.74 -6.62
C ALA A 76 -9.69 -10.81 -6.70
N HIS A 77 -9.47 -11.31 -7.91
CA HIS A 77 -8.44 -12.27 -8.26
C HIS A 77 -8.22 -12.21 -9.77
N PHE A 78 -7.13 -12.80 -10.24
CA PHE A 78 -6.85 -12.94 -11.66
C PHE A 78 -6.35 -14.35 -11.98
N LEU A 79 -6.66 -14.79 -13.19
CA LEU A 79 -6.38 -16.13 -13.69
C LEU A 79 -5.32 -16.05 -14.76
N GLN A 80 -4.25 -16.83 -14.63
CA GLN A 80 -3.31 -17.04 -15.73
C GLN A 80 -3.87 -18.11 -16.66
N VAL A 81 -4.06 -17.77 -17.93
CA VAL A 81 -4.77 -18.62 -18.88
C VAL A 81 -4.06 -18.74 -20.22
N ASP A 82 -4.30 -19.86 -20.88
CA ASP A 82 -4.18 -19.99 -22.33
C ASP A 82 -5.57 -19.98 -22.97
N GLU A 83 -5.70 -19.24 -24.07
CA GLU A 83 -6.95 -19.10 -24.83
C GLU A 83 -6.89 -19.88 -26.15
N TYR A 84 -7.97 -20.60 -26.42
CA TYR A 84 -8.19 -21.33 -27.67
C TYR A 84 -9.61 -21.11 -28.19
N PRO A 85 -9.86 -21.32 -29.50
CA PRO A 85 -11.21 -21.58 -29.98
C PRO A 85 -11.81 -22.78 -29.24
N LEU A 86 -13.13 -22.75 -28.98
CA LEU A 86 -13.80 -23.79 -28.18
C LEU A 86 -13.65 -25.20 -28.78
N GLY A 87 -13.88 -25.35 -30.08
CA GLY A 87 -13.83 -26.65 -30.74
C GLY A 87 -14.90 -27.63 -30.22
N ASP A 88 -14.63 -28.92 -30.36
CA ASP A 88 -15.41 -30.00 -29.76
C ASP A 88 -14.79 -30.53 -28.45
N PHE A 89 -15.32 -31.63 -27.93
CA PHE A 89 -14.82 -32.21 -26.69
C PHE A 89 -13.42 -32.81 -26.81
N ASP A 90 -13.02 -33.28 -28.00
CA ASP A 90 -11.68 -33.79 -28.26
C ASP A 90 -10.67 -32.65 -28.37
N ASP A 91 -11.07 -31.52 -28.94
CA ASP A 91 -10.27 -30.28 -28.91
C ASP A 91 -10.00 -29.83 -27.47
N ILE A 92 -11.04 -29.75 -26.63
CA ILE A 92 -10.90 -29.39 -25.21
C ILE A 92 -9.96 -30.37 -24.49
N LEU A 93 -10.14 -31.68 -24.72
CA LEU A 93 -9.27 -32.71 -24.16
C LEU A 93 -7.81 -32.52 -24.58
N ALA A 94 -7.55 -32.28 -25.87
CA ALA A 94 -6.21 -32.10 -26.38
C ALA A 94 -5.52 -30.90 -25.73
N LYS A 95 -6.24 -29.78 -25.52
CA LYS A 95 -5.69 -28.60 -24.82
C LYS A 95 -5.47 -28.86 -23.34
N CYS A 96 -6.40 -29.53 -22.65
CA CYS A 96 -6.19 -29.91 -21.25
C CYS A 96 -4.98 -30.84 -21.09
N LYS A 97 -4.80 -31.81 -22.00
CA LYS A 97 -3.66 -32.73 -22.01
C LYS A 97 -2.34 -32.01 -22.25
N LEU A 98 -2.31 -31.06 -23.18
CA LEU A 98 -1.12 -30.24 -23.46
C LEU A 98 -0.62 -29.52 -22.20
N HIS A 99 -1.52 -29.01 -21.37
CA HIS A 99 -1.19 -28.16 -20.23
C HIS A 99 -1.07 -28.90 -18.89
N TYR A 100 -1.83 -29.98 -18.70
CA TYR A 100 -1.86 -30.71 -17.43
C TYR A 100 -1.31 -32.12 -17.52
N GLY A 101 -1.10 -32.69 -18.72
CA GLY A 101 -0.78 -34.10 -18.91
C GLY A 101 0.37 -34.58 -18.01
N ASP A 102 1.46 -33.82 -17.99
CA ASP A 102 2.66 -34.14 -17.19
C ASP A 102 2.40 -34.03 -15.68
N ALA A 103 1.55 -33.10 -15.25
CA ALA A 103 1.20 -32.89 -13.85
C ALA A 103 0.24 -33.96 -13.29
N LEU A 104 -0.45 -34.70 -14.16
CA LEU A 104 -1.46 -35.68 -13.75
C LEU A 104 -0.86 -37.06 -13.42
N ALA A 105 0.32 -37.38 -13.92
CA ALA A 105 0.93 -38.70 -13.74
C ALA A 105 1.07 -39.06 -12.24
N GLY A 106 0.45 -40.18 -11.84
CA GLY A 106 0.47 -40.67 -10.46
C GLY A 106 -0.34 -39.84 -9.47
N LYS A 107 -1.09 -38.82 -9.91
CA LYS A 107 -1.88 -37.94 -9.05
C LYS A 107 -3.37 -38.26 -9.10
N ILE A 108 -4.07 -37.95 -8.01
CA ILE A 108 -5.54 -37.88 -7.97
C ILE A 108 -5.93 -36.47 -8.40
N PHE A 109 -6.85 -36.34 -9.35
CA PHE A 109 -7.23 -35.02 -9.88
C PHE A 109 -8.74 -34.83 -9.95
N SER A 110 -9.16 -33.60 -10.28
CA SER A 110 -10.52 -33.31 -10.72
C SER A 110 -10.51 -32.36 -11.91
N VAL A 111 -11.60 -32.35 -12.68
CA VAL A 111 -11.85 -31.35 -13.72
C VAL A 111 -12.93 -30.41 -13.22
N ARG A 112 -12.70 -29.10 -13.34
CA ARG A 112 -13.68 -28.04 -13.05
C ARG A 112 -13.91 -27.21 -14.30
N CYS A 113 -15.14 -27.20 -14.77
CA CYS A 113 -15.55 -26.43 -15.92
C CYS A 113 -16.53 -25.32 -15.51
N LYS A 114 -16.17 -24.06 -15.74
CA LYS A 114 -17.12 -22.94 -15.71
C LYS A 114 -17.61 -22.66 -17.11
N ARG A 115 -18.92 -22.45 -17.29
CA ARG A 115 -19.53 -22.19 -18.60
C ARG A 115 -20.36 -20.91 -18.58
N ALA A 116 -20.07 -20.01 -19.51
CA ALA A 116 -20.82 -18.78 -19.76
C ALA A 116 -21.22 -18.73 -21.25
N GLY A 117 -22.49 -18.52 -21.54
CA GLY A 117 -23.03 -18.50 -22.91
C GLY A 117 -24.06 -19.60 -23.17
N LYS A 118 -24.43 -19.79 -24.45
CA LYS A 118 -25.41 -20.79 -24.90
C LYS A 118 -24.70 -21.93 -25.63
N HIS A 119 -24.84 -23.15 -25.11
CA HIS A 119 -24.18 -24.36 -25.62
C HIS A 119 -25.16 -25.54 -25.58
N PRO A 120 -25.00 -26.55 -26.46
CA PRO A 120 -25.82 -27.76 -26.43
C PRO A 120 -25.43 -28.76 -25.33
N PHE A 121 -24.41 -28.44 -24.52
CA PHE A 121 -23.87 -29.28 -23.46
C PHE A 121 -23.79 -28.52 -22.13
N SER A 122 -23.75 -29.27 -21.02
CA SER A 122 -23.50 -28.73 -19.68
C SER A 122 -22.00 -28.75 -19.33
N SER A 123 -21.61 -27.99 -18.31
CA SER A 123 -20.24 -28.07 -17.75
C SER A 123 -19.92 -29.47 -17.23
N MET A 124 -20.90 -30.15 -16.65
CA MET A 124 -20.77 -31.52 -16.17
C MET A 124 -20.48 -32.53 -17.30
N ASP A 125 -21.02 -32.31 -18.51
CA ASP A 125 -20.75 -33.18 -19.65
C ASP A 125 -19.29 -33.08 -20.07
N VAL A 126 -18.76 -31.85 -20.10
CA VAL A 126 -17.33 -31.58 -20.37
C VAL A 126 -16.45 -32.20 -19.28
N GLU A 127 -16.77 -31.97 -18.01
CA GLU A 127 -16.00 -32.51 -16.88
C GLU A 127 -15.92 -34.04 -16.91
N LYS A 128 -17.05 -34.71 -17.18
CA LYS A 128 -17.11 -36.17 -17.30
C LYS A 128 -16.26 -36.69 -18.47
N TYR A 129 -16.43 -36.08 -19.64
CA TYR A 129 -15.72 -36.52 -20.85
C TYR A 129 -14.20 -36.32 -20.70
N VAL A 130 -13.79 -35.08 -20.43
CA VAL A 130 -12.38 -34.70 -20.32
C VAL A 130 -11.72 -35.43 -19.16
N GLY A 131 -12.38 -35.53 -18.01
CA GLY A 131 -11.85 -36.24 -16.85
C GLY A 131 -11.62 -37.73 -17.13
N SER A 132 -12.59 -38.40 -17.76
CA SER A 132 -12.45 -39.81 -18.13
C SER A 132 -11.26 -40.04 -19.06
N GLN A 133 -11.12 -39.20 -20.09
CA GLN A 133 -10.07 -39.32 -21.08
C GLN A 133 -8.69 -38.97 -20.52
N LEU A 134 -8.56 -37.90 -19.74
CA LEU A 134 -7.29 -37.55 -19.08
C LEU A 134 -6.81 -38.66 -18.14
N ARG A 135 -7.72 -39.30 -17.39
CA ARG A 135 -7.36 -40.43 -16.54
C ARG A 135 -6.81 -41.61 -17.34
N GLN A 136 -7.41 -41.93 -18.49
CA GLN A 136 -6.97 -43.02 -19.34
C GLN A 136 -5.64 -42.71 -20.05
N GLN A 137 -5.42 -41.44 -20.43
CA GLN A 137 -4.33 -41.06 -21.32
C GLN A 137 -3.11 -40.43 -20.64
N CYS A 138 -3.22 -39.99 -19.38
CA CYS A 138 -2.18 -39.22 -18.68
C CYS A 138 -1.65 -39.90 -17.41
N GLY A 139 -1.90 -41.20 -17.24
CA GLY A 139 -1.33 -41.98 -16.12
C GLY A 139 -1.77 -41.52 -14.72
N ALA A 140 -2.93 -40.88 -14.61
CA ALA A 140 -3.44 -40.40 -13.33
C ALA A 140 -3.87 -41.56 -12.42
N ALA A 141 -3.60 -41.43 -11.12
CA ALA A 141 -3.92 -42.45 -10.12
C ALA A 141 -5.44 -42.60 -9.89
N GLY A 142 -6.19 -41.51 -10.04
CA GLY A 142 -7.64 -41.50 -9.84
C GLY A 142 -8.29 -40.14 -10.03
N ILE A 143 -9.61 -40.09 -9.84
CA ILE A 143 -10.39 -38.84 -9.87
C ILE A 143 -11.11 -38.69 -8.52
N SER A 144 -10.98 -37.53 -7.88
CA SER A 144 -11.67 -37.20 -6.62
C SER A 144 -12.21 -35.77 -6.68
N LEU A 145 -13.53 -35.61 -6.52
CA LEU A 145 -14.16 -34.28 -6.47
C LEU A 145 -14.04 -33.61 -5.08
N LYS A 146 -13.65 -34.36 -4.05
CA LYS A 146 -13.56 -33.87 -2.67
C LYS A 146 -12.14 -33.45 -2.30
N ASP A 147 -11.16 -34.25 -2.68
CA ASP A 147 -9.76 -34.06 -2.31
C ASP A 147 -8.85 -34.37 -3.52
N PRO A 148 -8.82 -33.49 -4.54
CA PRO A 148 -7.90 -33.60 -5.65
C PRO A 148 -6.53 -33.02 -5.29
N GLN A 149 -5.46 -33.68 -5.72
CA GLN A 149 -4.10 -33.13 -5.66
C GLN A 149 -3.85 -32.13 -6.79
N VAL A 150 -4.54 -32.30 -7.92
CA VAL A 150 -4.48 -31.39 -9.08
C VAL A 150 -5.90 -31.06 -9.53
N GLU A 151 -6.17 -29.78 -9.74
CA GLU A 151 -7.42 -29.32 -10.33
C GLU A 151 -7.20 -28.82 -11.76
N VAL A 152 -7.73 -29.56 -12.74
CA VAL A 152 -7.76 -29.17 -14.14
C VAL A 152 -8.90 -28.18 -14.32
N ARG A 153 -8.57 -26.90 -14.42
CA ARG A 153 -9.54 -25.80 -14.45
C ARG A 153 -9.70 -25.27 -15.86
N ILE A 154 -10.94 -25.24 -16.35
CA ILE A 154 -11.29 -24.66 -17.65
C ILE A 154 -12.49 -23.72 -17.53
N GLU A 155 -12.47 -22.62 -18.29
CA GLU A 155 -13.61 -21.72 -18.47
C GLU A 155 -13.99 -21.68 -19.96
N ILE A 156 -15.23 -22.02 -20.28
CA ILE A 156 -15.81 -21.88 -21.61
C ILE A 156 -16.66 -20.62 -21.63
N ARG A 157 -16.36 -19.69 -22.53
CA ARG A 157 -17.12 -18.46 -22.74
C ARG A 157 -17.46 -18.29 -24.21
N ASP A 158 -18.74 -18.44 -24.55
CA ASP A 158 -19.22 -18.45 -25.94
C ASP A 158 -18.40 -19.45 -26.80
N GLN A 159 -17.64 -18.99 -27.79
CA GLN A 159 -16.81 -19.84 -28.66
C GLN A 159 -15.33 -19.88 -28.27
N ARG A 160 -15.03 -19.57 -27.00
CA ARG A 160 -13.67 -19.52 -26.46
C ARG A 160 -13.49 -20.50 -25.31
N LEU A 161 -12.34 -21.16 -25.29
CA LEU A 161 -11.86 -22.03 -24.23
C LEU A 161 -10.67 -21.37 -23.53
N PHE A 162 -10.73 -21.27 -22.21
CA PHE A 162 -9.63 -20.84 -21.36
C PHE A 162 -9.17 -22.00 -20.49
N VAL A 163 -7.89 -22.35 -20.57
CA VAL A 163 -7.24 -23.33 -19.69
C VAL A 163 -6.51 -22.55 -18.59
N ILE A 164 -6.82 -22.81 -17.31
CA ILE A 164 -6.43 -21.96 -16.17
C ILE A 164 -5.30 -22.58 -15.36
N HIS A 165 -4.08 -22.06 -15.51
CA HIS A 165 -2.90 -22.56 -14.81
C HIS A 165 -2.92 -22.21 -13.32
N SER A 166 -3.02 -20.92 -13.02
CA SER A 166 -2.98 -20.38 -11.66
C SER A 166 -4.08 -19.37 -11.43
N GLN A 167 -4.42 -19.19 -10.16
CA GLN A 167 -5.26 -18.10 -9.69
C GLN A 167 -4.48 -17.38 -8.61
N HIS A 168 -4.47 -16.05 -8.69
CA HIS A 168 -3.84 -15.17 -7.71
C HIS A 168 -4.91 -14.24 -7.16
N ASP A 169 -5.04 -14.21 -5.83
CA ASP A 169 -5.96 -13.31 -5.17
C ASP A 169 -5.37 -11.89 -5.10
N SER A 170 -6.25 -10.92 -4.96
CA SER A 170 -5.91 -9.51 -4.79
C SER A 170 -6.77 -8.90 -3.69
N ILE A 171 -6.49 -7.65 -3.33
CA ILE A 171 -7.11 -7.01 -2.15
C ILE A 171 -8.60 -6.69 -2.31
N GLY A 172 -9.20 -6.83 -3.49
CA GLY A 172 -10.60 -6.52 -3.73
C GLY A 172 -10.89 -5.02 -3.75
N GLY A 173 -12.09 -4.63 -3.35
CA GLY A 173 -12.46 -3.23 -3.24
C GLY A 173 -12.78 -2.54 -4.58
N TYR A 174 -12.68 -1.22 -4.65
CA TYR A 174 -12.99 -0.46 -5.87
C TYR A 174 -11.74 0.09 -6.54
N PRO A 175 -11.75 0.30 -7.87
CA PRO A 175 -10.60 0.86 -8.57
C PRO A 175 -10.27 2.26 -8.03
N LEU A 176 -9.02 2.50 -7.67
CA LEU A 176 -8.55 3.83 -7.25
C LEU A 176 -8.90 4.93 -8.27
N GLY A 177 -9.34 6.08 -7.76
CA GLY A 177 -9.77 7.22 -8.58
C GLY A 177 -11.14 7.04 -9.23
N SER A 178 -11.88 5.99 -8.87
CA SER A 178 -13.27 5.81 -9.32
C SER A 178 -14.31 6.47 -8.41
N LEU A 179 -13.89 6.83 -7.20
CA LEU A 179 -14.64 7.58 -6.19
C LEU A 179 -13.93 8.92 -5.89
N GLU A 180 -14.45 9.64 -4.90
CA GLU A 180 -14.01 10.96 -4.47
C GLU A 180 -12.57 10.96 -3.89
N GLN A 181 -12.03 12.17 -3.75
CA GLN A 181 -10.74 12.41 -3.11
C GLN A 181 -10.93 12.62 -1.61
N THR A 182 -9.92 12.25 -0.82
CA THR A 182 -9.91 12.45 0.63
C THR A 182 -8.56 13.00 1.08
N LEU A 183 -8.54 13.69 2.22
CA LEU A 183 -7.30 14.11 2.89
C LEU A 183 -7.08 13.25 4.14
N VAL A 184 -6.08 12.37 4.07
CA VAL A 184 -5.74 11.41 5.12
C VAL A 184 -4.72 12.03 6.08
N LEU A 185 -5.10 12.18 7.33
CA LEU A 185 -4.20 12.61 8.39
C LEU A 185 -3.24 11.46 8.71
N MET A 186 -2.01 11.59 8.23
CA MET A 186 -0.97 10.57 8.30
C MET A 186 -0.01 10.92 9.44
N SER A 187 0.10 10.05 10.44
CA SER A 187 1.07 10.19 11.55
C SER A 187 2.24 9.22 11.45
N GLY A 188 2.21 8.29 10.48
CA GLY A 188 3.17 7.20 10.34
C GLY A 188 3.01 6.06 11.34
N GLY A 189 2.16 6.22 12.36
CA GLY A 189 1.80 5.13 13.28
C GLY A 189 0.83 4.12 12.67
N PHE A 190 0.67 2.98 13.35
CA PHE A 190 -0.16 1.84 12.93
C PHE A 190 -1.53 2.27 12.40
N ASP A 191 -2.26 3.07 13.16
CA ASP A 191 -3.67 3.34 12.88
C ASP A 191 -3.83 4.21 11.62
N SER A 192 -2.98 5.22 11.43
CA SER A 192 -3.06 6.11 10.26
C SER A 192 -2.70 5.38 8.95
N THR A 193 -1.75 4.45 9.00
CA THR A 193 -1.35 3.64 7.83
C THR A 193 -2.44 2.65 7.42
N VAL A 194 -3.07 1.98 8.38
CA VAL A 194 -4.19 1.06 8.13
C VAL A 194 -5.42 1.82 7.65
N ALA A 195 -5.72 3.00 8.21
CA ALA A 195 -6.81 3.84 7.73
C ALA A 195 -6.60 4.28 6.26
N ALA A 196 -5.38 4.69 5.90
CA ALA A 196 -5.04 5.01 4.51
C ALA A 196 -5.26 3.81 3.57
N TYR A 197 -4.78 2.63 3.96
CA TYR A 197 -5.00 1.39 3.22
C TYR A 197 -6.49 1.07 3.00
N GLN A 198 -7.31 1.12 4.07
CA GLN A 198 -8.74 0.82 3.97
C GLN A 198 -9.49 1.80 3.04
N ILE A 199 -9.12 3.09 3.06
CA ILE A 199 -9.67 4.11 2.17
C ILE A 199 -9.29 3.86 0.71
N MET A 200 -8.01 3.58 0.42
CA MET A 200 -7.57 3.25 -0.95
C MET A 200 -8.23 1.97 -1.46
N ARG A 201 -8.42 0.96 -0.59
CA ARG A 201 -9.16 -0.27 -0.92
C ARG A 201 -10.60 0.04 -1.30
N ARG A 202 -11.24 1.06 -0.72
CA ARG A 202 -12.57 1.52 -1.15
C ARG A 202 -12.56 2.34 -2.43
N GLY A 203 -11.41 2.54 -3.09
CA GLY A 203 -11.28 3.24 -4.37
C GLY A 203 -11.21 4.78 -4.25
N LEU A 204 -11.16 5.29 -3.03
CA LEU A 204 -11.00 6.72 -2.73
C LEU A 204 -9.55 7.14 -2.94
N MET A 205 -9.34 8.34 -3.46
CA MET A 205 -8.00 8.86 -3.72
C MET A 205 -7.53 9.69 -2.53
N GLY A 206 -6.67 9.09 -1.68
CA GLY A 206 -6.18 9.73 -0.46
C GLY A 206 -4.92 10.56 -0.70
N HIS A 207 -5.04 11.89 -0.55
CA HIS A 207 -3.90 12.78 -0.31
C HIS A 207 -3.46 12.64 1.15
N PHE A 208 -2.17 12.75 1.43
CA PHE A 208 -1.64 12.65 2.78
C PHE A 208 -1.42 14.03 3.39
N CYS A 209 -1.84 14.23 4.63
CA CYS A 209 -1.58 15.42 5.43
C CYS A 209 -0.86 15.01 6.70
N PHE A 210 0.39 15.46 6.85
CA PHE A 210 1.22 15.25 8.00
C PHE A 210 1.40 16.56 8.78
N PHE A 211 1.25 16.47 10.09
CA PHE A 211 1.52 17.58 11.02
C PHE A 211 2.87 17.34 11.67
N ASN A 212 3.87 18.13 11.27
CA ASN A 212 5.23 17.96 11.76
C ASN A 212 5.39 18.51 13.18
N LEU A 213 5.49 17.61 14.14
CA LEU A 213 5.73 17.94 15.55
C LEU A 213 7.19 17.66 15.98
N GLY A 214 7.96 17.00 15.12
CA GLY A 214 9.22 16.34 15.49
C GLY A 214 10.41 16.75 14.61
N GLY A 215 10.25 17.80 13.81
CA GLY A 215 11.25 18.25 12.86
C GLY A 215 11.51 17.23 11.74
N ARG A 216 12.72 17.31 11.17
CA ARG A 216 13.06 16.62 9.93
C ARG A 216 13.02 15.10 10.03
N ALA A 217 13.50 14.51 11.13
CA ALA A 217 13.53 13.05 11.28
C ALA A 217 12.12 12.43 11.27
N HIS A 218 11.18 13.09 11.96
CA HIS A 218 9.78 12.68 11.98
C HIS A 218 9.13 12.81 10.60
N GLU A 219 9.36 13.92 9.91
CA GLU A 219 8.88 14.13 8.54
C GLU A 219 9.37 13.05 7.59
N LEU A 220 10.67 12.71 7.65
CA LEU A 220 11.26 11.65 6.83
C LEU A 220 10.56 10.31 7.07
N GLY A 221 10.46 9.85 8.32
CA GLY A 221 9.82 8.57 8.62
C GLY A 221 8.36 8.51 8.14
N VAL A 222 7.59 9.59 8.31
CA VAL A 222 6.19 9.63 7.86
C VAL A 222 6.08 9.68 6.33
N MET A 223 6.96 10.41 5.66
CA MET A 223 7.01 10.43 4.19
C MET A 223 7.37 9.05 3.62
N GLU A 224 8.30 8.34 4.24
CA GLU A 224 8.71 7.00 3.81
C GLU A 224 7.56 6.00 3.86
N VAL A 225 6.85 5.92 5.00
CA VAL A 225 5.71 5.00 5.13
C VAL A 225 4.54 5.41 4.23
N ALA A 226 4.29 6.71 4.05
CA ALA A 226 3.29 7.19 3.11
C ALA A 226 3.65 6.83 1.65
N HIS A 227 4.93 6.98 1.26
CA HIS A 227 5.42 6.58 -0.05
C HIS A 227 5.31 5.08 -0.24
N PHE A 228 5.71 4.27 0.74
CA PHE A 228 5.63 2.81 0.69
C PHE A 228 4.19 2.34 0.42
N ILE A 229 3.25 2.83 1.24
CA ILE A 229 1.81 2.51 1.09
C ILE A 229 1.29 2.95 -0.29
N TRP A 230 1.62 4.17 -0.71
CA TRP A 230 1.23 4.66 -2.03
C TRP A 230 1.85 3.84 -3.15
N LYS A 231 3.13 3.50 -3.09
CA LYS A 231 3.83 2.75 -4.13
C LYS A 231 3.20 1.37 -4.31
N LYS A 232 2.92 0.69 -3.20
CA LYS A 232 2.37 -0.68 -3.16
C LYS A 232 0.89 -0.74 -3.54
N TYR A 233 0.06 0.16 -3.02
CA TYR A 233 -1.41 0.07 -3.17
C TYR A 233 -2.04 1.20 -4.01
N GLY A 234 -1.35 2.33 -4.14
CA GLY A 234 -1.88 3.61 -4.64
C GLY A 234 -1.31 4.11 -5.98
N SER A 235 -0.24 3.50 -6.50
CA SER A 235 0.64 4.06 -7.55
C SER A 235 -0.02 4.27 -8.91
N SER A 236 -1.26 3.78 -9.09
CA SER A 236 -2.10 4.11 -10.24
C SER A 236 -2.56 5.57 -10.31
N GLN A 237 -2.51 6.31 -9.20
CA GLN A 237 -2.90 7.72 -9.11
C GLN A 237 -1.75 8.56 -8.53
N ARG A 238 -1.66 9.81 -8.98
CA ARG A 238 -0.78 10.81 -8.36
C ARG A 238 -1.56 11.54 -7.27
N VAL A 239 -1.03 11.50 -6.06
CA VAL A 239 -1.58 12.21 -4.90
C VAL A 239 -0.53 13.14 -4.31
N LEU A 240 -0.94 13.99 -3.38
CA LEU A 240 -0.06 14.93 -2.71
C LEU A 240 0.28 14.41 -1.32
N PHE A 241 1.51 14.70 -0.89
CA PHE A 241 1.92 14.71 0.50
C PHE A 241 2.00 16.17 0.95
N VAL A 242 1.22 16.52 1.97
CA VAL A 242 1.19 17.85 2.56
C VAL A 242 1.86 17.77 3.93
N SER A 243 2.95 18.50 4.11
CA SER A 243 3.64 18.64 5.39
C SER A 243 3.34 20.01 5.98
N VAL A 244 2.80 20.04 7.19
CA VAL A 244 2.44 21.28 7.89
C VAL A 244 3.34 21.42 9.12
N PRO A 245 4.20 22.45 9.21
CA PRO A 245 5.02 22.67 10.40
C PRO A 245 4.12 22.98 11.59
N PHE A 246 4.20 22.18 12.65
CA PHE A 246 3.28 22.22 13.79
C PHE A 246 4.02 22.37 15.13
N GLU A 247 5.34 22.56 15.11
CA GLU A 247 6.18 22.76 16.28
C GLU A 247 5.80 24.02 17.06
N GLU A 248 5.56 25.15 16.36
CA GLU A 248 5.10 26.39 17.01
C GLU A 248 3.69 26.23 17.60
N VAL A 249 2.79 25.53 16.91
CA VAL A 249 1.43 25.24 17.38
C VAL A 249 1.49 24.41 18.66
N LEU A 250 2.35 23.38 18.69
CA LEU A 250 2.57 22.56 19.87
C LEU A 250 3.15 23.38 21.03
N GLY A 251 4.15 24.23 20.75
CA GLY A 251 4.77 25.10 21.74
C GLY A 251 3.77 26.06 22.40
N GLU A 252 2.87 26.64 21.60
CA GLU A 252 1.80 27.52 22.11
C GLU A 252 0.84 26.75 23.02
N ILE A 253 0.40 25.56 22.60
CA ILE A 253 -0.50 24.72 23.41
C ILE A 253 0.17 24.37 24.75
N LEU A 254 1.44 23.96 24.74
CA LEU A 254 2.19 23.64 25.95
C LEU A 254 2.35 24.86 26.89
N GLY A 255 2.42 26.07 26.33
CA GLY A 255 2.62 27.30 27.10
C GLY A 255 1.35 27.95 27.63
N LYS A 256 0.20 27.73 26.98
CA LYS A 256 -1.04 28.50 27.23
C LYS A 256 -2.23 27.68 27.68
N VAL A 257 -2.28 26.40 27.32
CA VAL A 257 -3.47 25.56 27.53
C VAL A 257 -3.33 24.73 28.80
N ASP A 258 -4.41 24.60 29.57
CA ASP A 258 -4.43 23.68 30.71
C ASP A 258 -4.07 22.25 30.31
N ASN A 259 -3.18 21.63 31.11
CA ASN A 259 -2.63 20.30 30.86
C ASN A 259 -3.68 19.25 30.49
N SER A 260 -4.85 19.29 31.11
CA SER A 260 -5.88 18.27 30.95
C SER A 260 -6.68 18.37 29.64
N HIS A 261 -6.53 19.49 28.90
CA HIS A 261 -7.24 19.79 27.65
C HIS A 261 -6.33 19.83 26.41
N MET A 262 -5.00 19.85 26.58
CA MET A 262 -4.02 19.96 25.48
C MET A 262 -4.29 18.97 24.34
N GLY A 263 -4.54 17.69 24.66
CA GLY A 263 -4.81 16.64 23.66
C GLY A 263 -6.02 16.92 22.77
N VAL A 264 -7.09 17.47 23.36
CA VAL A 264 -8.31 17.82 22.62
C VAL A 264 -8.08 19.06 21.76
N ILE A 265 -7.38 20.07 22.30
CA ILE A 265 -7.07 21.30 21.56
C ILE A 265 -6.11 21.05 20.40
N LEU A 266 -5.05 20.24 20.58
CA LEU A 266 -4.14 19.89 19.49
C LEU A 266 -4.89 19.26 18.32
N LYS A 267 -5.75 18.26 18.59
CA LYS A 267 -6.55 17.62 17.55
C LYS A 267 -7.53 18.57 16.86
N ARG A 268 -8.10 19.51 17.61
CA ARG A 268 -8.94 20.58 17.05
C ARG A 268 -8.14 21.49 16.11
N MET A 269 -6.92 21.87 16.47
CA MET A 269 -6.04 22.64 15.57
C MET A 269 -5.63 21.84 14.34
N MET A 270 -5.32 20.55 14.49
CA MET A 270 -5.05 19.65 13.36
C MET A 270 -6.26 19.56 12.42
N LEU A 271 -7.48 19.38 12.93
CA LEU A 271 -8.67 19.34 12.07
C LEU A 271 -8.95 20.69 11.39
N ARG A 272 -8.77 21.83 12.07
CA ARG A 272 -8.90 23.15 11.44
C ARG A 272 -7.90 23.33 10.29
N ALA A 273 -6.64 22.97 10.53
CA ALA A 273 -5.60 23.05 9.52
C ALA A 273 -5.88 22.11 8.35
N ALA A 274 -6.26 20.86 8.62
CA ALA A 274 -6.65 19.88 7.61
C ALA A 274 -7.84 20.37 6.77
N SER A 275 -8.84 21.00 7.39
CA SER A 275 -9.97 21.59 6.67
C SER A 275 -9.54 22.71 5.74
N SER A 276 -8.66 23.61 6.19
CA SER A 276 -8.14 24.68 5.34
C SER A 276 -7.36 24.14 4.14
N ILE A 277 -6.55 23.10 4.34
CA ILE A 277 -5.84 22.40 3.27
C ILE A 277 -6.83 21.70 2.33
N ALA A 278 -7.83 21.02 2.87
CA ALA A 278 -8.86 20.35 2.09
C ALA A 278 -9.65 21.36 1.23
N ASP A 279 -9.96 22.55 1.74
CA ASP A 279 -10.60 23.62 0.97
C ASP A 279 -9.73 24.09 -0.20
N ARG A 280 -8.43 24.30 0.03
CA ARG A 280 -7.46 24.65 -1.04
C ARG A 280 -7.37 23.58 -2.13
N LEU A 281 -7.63 22.32 -1.78
CA LEU A 281 -7.59 21.16 -2.69
C LEU A 281 -8.97 20.74 -3.23
N HIS A 282 -10.05 21.44 -2.85
CA HIS A 282 -11.44 21.06 -3.16
C HIS A 282 -11.80 19.63 -2.73
N ILE A 283 -11.38 19.25 -1.52
CA ILE A 283 -11.66 17.96 -0.88
C ILE A 283 -12.72 18.16 0.21
N ASP A 284 -13.75 17.30 0.20
CA ASP A 284 -14.89 17.39 1.12
C ASP A 284 -14.79 16.44 2.32
N ALA A 285 -13.85 15.48 2.29
CA ALA A 285 -13.70 14.46 3.32
C ALA A 285 -12.28 14.38 3.88
N LEU A 286 -12.18 14.33 5.21
CA LEU A 286 -10.97 14.04 5.97
C LEU A 286 -10.99 12.58 6.42
N VAL A 287 -9.83 11.96 6.57
CA VAL A 287 -9.69 10.60 7.09
C VAL A 287 -8.75 10.61 8.28
N THR A 288 -9.14 9.97 9.38
CA THR A 288 -8.26 9.75 10.53
C THR A 288 -8.19 8.26 10.89
N GLY A 289 -7.09 7.86 11.52
CA GLY A 289 -6.92 6.52 12.09
C GLY A 289 -7.49 6.38 13.50
N GLU A 290 -8.46 7.20 13.91
CA GLU A 290 -8.96 7.16 15.30
C GLU A 290 -9.84 5.91 15.56
N ALA A 291 -9.61 5.26 16.69
CA ALA A 291 -10.40 4.14 17.20
C ALA A 291 -11.00 4.48 18.58
N ILE A 292 -12.23 4.07 18.85
CA ILE A 292 -12.92 4.43 20.09
C ILE A 292 -12.15 3.92 21.30
N SER A 293 -11.92 4.82 22.27
CA SER A 293 -11.37 4.51 23.59
C SER A 293 -9.97 3.87 23.59
N GLN A 294 -9.22 3.99 22.48
CA GLN A 294 -7.83 3.55 22.44
C GLN A 294 -6.91 4.48 23.26
N VAL A 295 -7.17 5.79 23.22
CA VAL A 295 -6.49 6.80 24.04
C VAL A 295 -7.51 7.76 24.64
N SER A 296 -7.11 8.50 25.68
CA SER A 296 -7.96 9.45 26.41
C SER A 296 -8.65 10.49 25.50
N SER A 297 -7.98 10.92 24.43
CA SER A 297 -8.50 11.87 23.45
C SER A 297 -9.46 11.27 22.41
N GLN A 298 -9.70 9.95 22.41
CA GLN A 298 -10.55 9.22 21.45
C GLN A 298 -11.78 8.59 22.11
N THR A 299 -12.23 9.11 23.24
CA THR A 299 -13.55 8.79 23.78
C THR A 299 -14.64 9.48 22.96
N LEU A 300 -15.86 8.92 22.94
CA LEU A 300 -16.98 9.53 22.22
C LEU A 300 -17.24 11.01 22.58
N PRO A 301 -17.21 11.43 23.87
CA PRO A 301 -17.35 12.84 24.22
C PRO A 301 -16.24 13.71 23.62
N ASN A 302 -14.99 13.25 23.65
CA ASN A 302 -13.87 14.01 23.12
C ASN A 302 -13.92 14.08 21.58
N LEU A 303 -14.21 12.96 20.90
CA LEU A 303 -14.38 12.93 19.45
C LEU A 303 -15.49 13.90 19.00
N SER A 304 -16.62 13.92 19.70
CA SER A 304 -17.72 14.85 19.42
C SER A 304 -17.29 16.32 19.56
N VAL A 305 -16.51 16.65 20.60
CA VAL A 305 -15.98 18.00 20.77
C VAL A 305 -14.93 18.32 19.70
N ILE A 306 -14.07 17.37 19.34
CA ILE A 306 -13.06 17.56 18.29
C ILE A 306 -13.72 17.85 16.93
N ASP A 307 -14.76 17.10 16.56
CA ASP A 307 -15.45 17.24 15.27
C ASP A 307 -16.13 18.60 15.07
N CYS A 308 -16.52 19.28 16.15
CA CYS A 308 -17.22 20.57 16.06
C CYS A 308 -16.41 21.71 15.42
N VAL A 309 -15.14 21.52 15.08
CA VAL A 309 -14.30 22.54 14.43
C VAL A 309 -14.28 22.46 12.91
N THR A 310 -14.93 21.46 12.34
CA THR A 310 -14.95 21.23 10.90
C THR A 310 -16.36 20.87 10.42
N GLU A 311 -16.71 21.38 9.24
CA GLU A 311 -17.93 20.99 8.51
C GLU A 311 -17.63 19.88 7.48
N LYS A 312 -16.36 19.46 7.34
CA LYS A 312 -15.95 18.36 6.45
C LYS A 312 -16.40 17.01 7.01
N LEU A 313 -16.66 16.05 6.13
CA LEU A 313 -16.95 14.68 6.55
C LEU A 313 -15.68 14.02 7.10
N VAL A 314 -15.65 13.70 8.39
CA VAL A 314 -14.51 12.99 9.01
C VAL A 314 -14.77 11.48 9.00
N LEU A 315 -14.09 10.78 8.09
CA LEU A 315 -14.12 9.33 7.97
C LEU A 315 -13.14 8.68 8.95
N ARG A 316 -13.62 7.68 9.70
CA ARG A 316 -12.85 6.94 10.70
C ARG A 316 -12.97 5.44 10.44
N PRO A 317 -12.21 4.88 9.49
CA PRO A 317 -12.32 3.47 9.12
C PRO A 317 -12.13 2.51 10.30
N LEU A 318 -11.34 2.93 11.30
CA LEU A 318 -10.96 2.12 12.46
C LEU A 318 -11.80 2.39 13.70
N ILE A 319 -12.88 3.19 13.60
CA ILE A 319 -13.62 3.70 14.76
C ILE A 319 -14.07 2.59 15.73
N ALA A 320 -14.41 1.42 15.21
CA ALA A 320 -14.87 0.26 15.97
C ALA A 320 -13.92 -0.95 15.90
N SER A 321 -12.69 -0.76 15.40
CA SER A 321 -11.71 -1.84 15.27
C SER A 321 -10.99 -2.10 16.59
N HIS A 322 -10.63 -3.35 16.86
CA HIS A 322 -9.73 -3.67 17.96
C HIS A 322 -8.29 -3.34 17.60
N LYS A 323 -7.48 -2.99 18.61
CA LYS A 323 -6.07 -2.65 18.40
C LYS A 323 -5.28 -3.79 17.77
N GLN A 324 -5.57 -5.04 18.16
CA GLN A 324 -4.89 -6.20 17.58
C GLN A 324 -5.22 -6.35 16.09
N ASP A 325 -6.47 -6.19 15.67
CA ASP A 325 -6.85 -6.24 14.25
C ASP A 325 -6.10 -5.18 13.43
N ILE A 326 -5.88 -3.98 14.01
CA ILE A 326 -5.11 -2.90 13.38
C ILE A 326 -3.64 -3.32 13.24
N ILE A 327 -3.04 -3.90 14.28
CA ILE A 327 -1.65 -4.37 14.24
C ILE A 327 -1.49 -5.51 13.22
N ASP A 328 -2.40 -6.48 13.22
CA ASP A 328 -2.38 -7.61 12.29
C ASP A 328 -2.52 -7.13 10.85
N THR A 329 -3.41 -6.17 10.60
CA THR A 329 -3.53 -5.53 9.28
C THR A 329 -2.25 -4.78 8.91
N ALA A 330 -1.63 -4.05 9.84
CA ALA A 330 -0.37 -3.35 9.59
C ALA A 330 0.77 -4.31 9.25
N ILE A 331 0.80 -5.51 9.84
CA ILE A 331 1.74 -6.59 9.50
C ILE A 331 1.44 -7.11 8.09
N GLU A 332 0.17 -7.42 7.79
CA GLU A 332 -0.27 -7.90 6.48
C GLU A 332 0.11 -6.94 5.34
N ILE A 333 -0.04 -5.62 5.56
CA ILE A 333 0.26 -4.61 4.55
C ILE A 333 1.74 -4.16 4.54
N GLY A 334 2.54 -4.63 5.49
CA GLY A 334 3.97 -4.32 5.61
C GLY A 334 4.29 -2.95 6.23
N THR A 335 3.37 -2.30 6.93
CA THR A 335 3.60 -1.00 7.59
C THR A 335 3.96 -1.10 9.06
N ALA A 336 3.86 -2.30 9.65
CA ALA A 336 4.10 -2.50 11.08
C ALA A 336 5.51 -2.07 11.52
N ASP A 337 6.54 -2.41 10.76
CA ASP A 337 7.92 -2.08 11.12
C ASP A 337 8.20 -0.58 11.06
N PHE A 338 7.67 0.12 10.07
CA PHE A 338 7.70 1.58 10.01
C PHE A 338 7.06 2.19 11.26
N ALA A 339 5.86 1.71 11.60
CA ALA A 339 5.10 2.22 12.72
C ALA A 339 5.77 1.98 14.08
N ARG A 340 6.50 0.86 14.26
CA ARG A 340 7.25 0.56 15.50
C ARG A 340 8.38 1.55 15.77
N HIS A 341 9.01 2.06 14.71
CA HIS A 341 10.14 2.99 14.81
C HIS A 341 9.71 4.46 14.76
N MET A 342 8.41 4.73 14.59
CA MET A 342 7.87 6.08 14.55
C MET A 342 7.83 6.68 15.97
N PRO A 343 8.39 7.88 16.21
CA PRO A 343 8.32 8.48 17.54
C PRO A 343 6.92 9.01 17.87
N GLU A 344 6.46 8.78 19.10
CA GLU A 344 5.11 9.17 19.55
C GLU A 344 5.03 10.62 20.10
N TYR A 345 5.18 11.62 19.23
CA TYR A 345 5.18 13.03 19.65
C TYR A 345 3.86 13.51 20.27
N CYS A 346 2.71 12.98 19.82
CA CYS A 346 1.41 13.33 20.40
C CYS A 346 1.25 12.86 21.86
N GLY A 347 2.09 11.93 22.35
CA GLY A 347 2.07 11.47 23.74
C GLY A 347 2.56 12.53 24.74
N VAL A 348 3.39 13.47 24.28
CA VAL A 348 4.01 14.52 25.13
C VAL A 348 2.98 15.40 25.84
N ILE A 349 1.79 15.55 25.24
CA ILE A 349 0.71 16.41 25.77
C ILE A 349 -0.32 15.65 26.62
N SER A 350 -0.08 14.39 26.96
CA SER A 350 -1.02 13.54 27.71
C SER A 350 -0.82 13.64 29.23
N VAL A 351 -0.76 14.87 29.77
CA VAL A 351 -0.61 15.11 31.21
C VAL A 351 -1.99 15.19 31.88
N ASN A 352 -2.40 14.14 32.60
CA ASN A 352 -3.72 14.02 33.25
C ASN A 352 -4.91 14.35 32.31
N PRO A 353 -4.99 13.73 31.11
CA PRO A 353 -5.95 14.11 30.10
C PRO A 353 -7.39 13.82 30.53
N LYS A 354 -8.32 14.74 30.23
CA LYS A 354 -9.76 14.49 30.43
C LYS A 354 -10.27 13.49 29.41
N THR A 355 -10.93 12.44 29.89
CA THR A 355 -11.65 11.45 29.06
C THR A 355 -13.04 11.95 28.64
N ALA A 356 -13.53 13.05 29.21
CA ALA A 356 -14.77 13.69 28.84
C ALA A 356 -14.64 15.21 28.99
N ALA A 357 -14.02 15.85 28.00
CA ALA A 357 -13.87 17.29 27.97
C ALA A 357 -15.23 17.97 27.73
N LYS A 358 -15.52 19.00 28.53
CA LYS A 358 -16.74 19.80 28.34
C LYS A 358 -16.50 20.82 27.24
N ARG A 359 -17.36 20.84 26.22
CA ARG A 359 -17.26 21.77 25.08
C ARG A 359 -16.96 23.21 25.47
N GLY A 360 -17.76 23.78 26.38
CA GLY A 360 -17.56 25.18 26.79
C GLY A 360 -16.24 25.45 27.53
N ARG A 361 -15.62 24.43 28.15
CA ARG A 361 -14.26 24.56 28.70
C ARG A 361 -13.23 24.52 27.59
N VAL A 362 -13.33 23.58 26.64
CA VAL A 362 -12.42 23.50 25.49
C VAL A 362 -12.44 24.80 24.68
N GLU A 363 -13.63 25.35 24.38
CA GLU A 363 -13.78 26.63 23.68
C GLU A 363 -13.27 27.83 24.49
N HIS A 364 -13.17 27.73 25.82
CA HIS A 364 -12.57 28.76 26.66
C HIS A 364 -11.05 28.69 26.63
N GLU A 365 -10.48 27.49 26.82
CA GLU A 365 -9.03 27.27 26.74
C GLU A 365 -8.49 27.62 25.34
N GLU A 366 -9.26 27.38 24.28
CA GLU A 366 -8.88 27.78 22.91
C GLU A 366 -8.75 29.28 22.70
N LYS A 367 -9.38 30.13 23.53
CA LYS A 367 -9.24 31.59 23.41
C LYS A 367 -7.86 32.08 23.81
N GLU A 368 -7.13 31.29 24.59
CA GLU A 368 -5.76 31.59 24.98
C GLU A 368 -4.75 31.23 23.89
N PHE A 369 -5.16 30.47 22.87
CA PHE A 369 -4.33 30.11 21.73
C PHE A 369 -4.37 31.22 20.66
N ASP A 370 -3.20 31.70 20.24
CA ASP A 370 -3.09 32.66 19.15
C ASP A 370 -3.27 31.98 17.77
N MET A 371 -4.40 32.26 17.12
CA MET A 371 -4.73 31.71 15.79
C MET A 371 -3.75 32.13 14.70
N ALA A 372 -3.04 33.26 14.85
CA ALA A 372 -2.03 33.67 13.89
C ALA A 372 -0.89 32.64 13.77
N ILE A 373 -0.64 31.84 14.82
CA ILE A 373 0.34 30.75 14.80
C ILE A 373 -0.11 29.63 13.85
N LEU A 374 -1.40 29.27 13.91
CA LEU A 374 -1.97 28.27 13.00
C LEU A 374 -1.98 28.76 11.55
N GLU A 375 -2.26 30.04 11.33
CA GLU A 375 -2.23 30.66 10.01
C GLU A 375 -0.81 30.62 9.41
N ARG A 376 0.22 31.00 10.18
CA ARG A 376 1.62 30.87 9.74
C ARG A 376 2.01 29.43 9.42
N ALA A 377 1.58 28.47 10.23
CA ALA A 377 1.80 27.05 9.96
C ALA A 377 1.19 26.62 8.60
N LEU A 378 -0.01 27.11 8.29
CA LEU A 378 -0.70 26.85 7.03
C LEU A 378 -0.08 27.56 5.82
N GLU A 379 0.50 28.75 6.01
CA GLU A 379 1.24 29.47 4.97
C GLU A 379 2.55 28.76 4.61
N ASN A 380 3.21 28.18 5.62
CA ASN A 380 4.47 27.45 5.45
C ASN A 380 4.27 25.96 5.11
N ALA A 381 3.03 25.51 4.88
CA ALA A 381 2.75 24.13 4.50
C ALA A 381 3.36 23.79 3.13
N ARG A 382 4.09 22.67 3.07
CA ARG A 382 4.74 22.18 1.84
C ARG A 382 3.89 21.10 1.18
N LEU A 383 3.60 21.26 -0.10
CA LEU A 383 2.84 20.30 -0.91
C LEU A 383 3.76 19.67 -1.95
N VAL A 384 3.93 18.34 -1.89
CA VAL A 384 4.81 17.60 -2.79
C VAL A 384 4.05 16.44 -3.42
N PRO A 385 4.16 16.19 -4.74
CA PRO A 385 3.65 14.96 -5.34
C PRO A 385 4.29 13.72 -4.69
N ILE A 386 3.48 12.74 -4.27
CA ILE A 386 3.98 11.57 -3.53
C ILE A 386 5.06 10.78 -4.31
N ASP A 387 4.99 10.80 -5.64
CA ASP A 387 5.94 10.16 -6.55
C ASP A 387 7.30 10.87 -6.63
N ARG A 388 7.40 12.08 -6.09
CA ARG A 388 8.62 12.91 -6.07
C ARG A 388 9.16 13.20 -4.67
N VAL A 389 8.46 12.81 -3.61
CA VAL A 389 8.82 13.18 -2.23
C VAL A 389 10.23 12.70 -1.89
N ILE A 390 10.55 11.46 -2.27
CA ILE A 390 11.89 10.90 -2.09
C ILE A 390 12.92 11.76 -2.83
N ASP A 391 12.72 12.04 -4.12
CA ASP A 391 13.66 12.83 -4.94
C ASP A 391 13.85 14.26 -4.42
N GLU A 392 12.77 14.96 -4.08
CA GLU A 392 12.83 16.35 -3.60
C GLU A 392 13.50 16.49 -2.23
N LEU A 393 13.42 15.46 -1.38
CA LEU A 393 14.12 15.46 -0.10
C LEU A 393 15.65 15.33 -0.29
N GLY A 394 16.09 14.64 -1.35
CA GLY A 394 17.50 14.35 -1.62
C GLY A 394 18.25 15.42 -2.40
N GLN A 395 17.58 16.43 -2.97
CA GLN A 395 18.21 17.41 -3.87
C GLN A 395 19.15 18.40 -3.16
N ASP A 396 18.84 18.78 -1.93
CA ASP A 396 19.62 19.79 -1.17
C ASP A 396 20.58 19.16 -0.15
N ILE A 397 20.80 17.85 -0.24
CA ILE A 397 21.58 17.10 0.72
C ILE A 397 23.00 16.88 0.19
N GLN A 398 23.97 17.59 0.77
CA GLN A 398 25.38 17.32 0.52
C GLN A 398 25.87 16.24 1.47
N VAL A 399 26.01 15.02 0.95
CA VAL A 399 26.63 13.88 1.62
C VAL A 399 27.68 13.31 0.67
N GLU A 400 28.80 12.86 1.24
CA GLU A 400 29.87 12.24 0.45
C GLU A 400 29.41 10.88 -0.11
N GLU A 401 29.43 10.76 -1.44
CA GLU A 401 29.15 9.53 -2.17
C GLU A 401 30.46 8.85 -2.59
N VAL A 402 30.57 7.54 -2.39
CA VAL A 402 31.71 6.72 -2.82
C VAL A 402 31.26 5.66 -3.82
N GLY A 403 31.99 5.51 -4.92
CA GLY A 403 31.70 4.54 -5.97
C GLY A 403 32.24 3.14 -5.71
N GLU A 404 33.28 3.03 -4.89
CA GLU A 404 33.91 1.77 -4.50
C GLU A 404 34.05 1.72 -2.98
N ALA A 405 33.77 0.54 -2.41
CA ALA A 405 34.00 0.29 -0.99
C ALA A 405 35.41 -0.28 -0.77
N LEU A 406 36.13 0.27 0.21
CA LEU A 406 37.49 -0.12 0.57
C LEU A 406 37.50 -1.18 1.67
N ALA A 407 38.57 -1.97 1.73
CA ALA A 407 38.76 -2.98 2.77
C ALA A 407 38.66 -2.36 4.18
N GLY A 408 37.81 -2.94 5.04
CA GLY A 408 37.53 -2.45 6.39
C GLY A 408 36.35 -1.50 6.50
N GLN A 409 35.79 -1.02 5.37
CA GLN A 409 34.48 -0.36 5.35
C GLN A 409 33.37 -1.40 5.34
N ILE A 410 32.23 -1.05 5.95
CA ILE A 410 31.03 -1.89 5.96
C ILE A 410 29.96 -1.20 5.11
N ILE A 411 29.34 -1.95 4.21
CA ILE A 411 28.15 -1.47 3.51
C ILE A 411 26.92 -1.87 4.34
N ILE A 412 26.07 -0.89 4.62
CA ILE A 412 24.76 -1.12 5.20
C ILE A 412 23.75 -1.04 4.06
N ASP A 413 23.20 -2.19 3.68
CA ASP A 413 22.07 -2.26 2.76
C ASP A 413 20.80 -1.83 3.51
N ILE A 414 20.27 -0.66 3.12
CA ILE A 414 19.11 -0.06 3.76
C ILE A 414 17.83 -0.26 2.96
N ARG A 415 17.82 -1.12 1.94
CA ARG A 415 16.60 -1.47 1.18
C ARG A 415 15.58 -2.18 2.06
N HIS A 416 14.34 -2.29 1.56
CA HIS A 416 13.32 -3.07 2.26
C HIS A 416 13.76 -4.54 2.34
N PRO A 417 13.44 -5.29 3.41
CA PRO A 417 13.83 -6.71 3.54
C PRO A 417 13.53 -7.54 2.29
N ASP A 418 12.31 -7.41 1.76
CA ASP A 418 11.89 -8.11 0.54
C ASP A 418 12.84 -7.85 -0.66
N ASP A 419 13.26 -6.59 -0.87
CA ASP A 419 14.16 -6.23 -1.96
C ASP A 419 15.58 -6.77 -1.74
N ALA A 420 16.06 -6.75 -0.49
CA ALA A 420 17.38 -7.25 -0.12
C ALA A 420 17.45 -8.79 -0.15
N GLU A 421 16.33 -9.48 0.09
CA GLU A 421 16.23 -10.93 -0.05
C GLU A 421 16.10 -11.37 -1.52
N ASP A 422 15.31 -10.65 -2.32
CA ASP A 422 15.11 -10.97 -3.74
C ASP A 422 16.33 -10.64 -4.61
N ASP A 423 17.14 -9.64 -4.23
CA ASP A 423 18.36 -9.24 -4.93
C ASP A 423 19.48 -8.85 -3.93
N PRO A 424 20.13 -9.83 -3.28
CA PRO A 424 21.14 -9.58 -2.26
C PRO A 424 22.35 -8.83 -2.80
N LEU A 425 22.77 -7.78 -2.07
CA LEU A 425 23.99 -7.05 -2.41
C LEU A 425 25.22 -7.83 -1.93
N GLU A 426 25.97 -8.40 -2.86
CA GLU A 426 27.23 -9.10 -2.58
C GLU A 426 28.43 -8.39 -3.22
N ILE A 427 29.40 -8.01 -2.39
CA ILE A 427 30.63 -7.34 -2.86
C ILE A 427 31.84 -8.10 -2.31
N ALA A 428 32.69 -8.58 -3.22
CA ALA A 428 33.83 -9.40 -2.87
C ALA A 428 34.79 -8.68 -1.91
N GLY A 429 35.04 -9.29 -0.74
CA GLY A 429 35.97 -8.77 0.26
C GLY A 429 35.44 -7.60 1.10
N ILE A 430 34.17 -7.23 0.95
CA ILE A 430 33.52 -6.18 1.73
C ILE A 430 32.42 -6.80 2.59
N GLU A 431 32.36 -6.37 3.85
CA GLU A 431 31.29 -6.77 4.76
C GLU A 431 30.01 -6.01 4.41
N VAL A 432 28.95 -6.73 4.06
CA VAL A 432 27.62 -6.17 3.82
C VAL A 432 26.69 -6.59 4.94
N GLN A 433 26.05 -5.63 5.59
CA GLN A 433 25.06 -5.83 6.64
C GLN A 433 23.70 -5.31 6.17
N THR A 434 22.63 -6.03 6.46
CA THR A 434 21.26 -5.58 6.17
C THR A 434 20.70 -4.81 7.36
N MET A 435 20.27 -3.57 7.12
CA MET A 435 19.59 -2.73 8.10
C MET A 435 18.57 -1.87 7.37
N PRO A 436 17.32 -2.33 7.25
CA PRO A 436 16.29 -1.60 6.53
C PRO A 436 16.20 -0.14 6.96
N PHE A 437 15.97 0.76 6.01
CA PHE A 437 16.01 2.21 6.24
C PHE A 437 15.22 2.67 7.48
N TYR A 438 14.04 2.08 7.75
CA TYR A 438 13.20 2.43 8.90
C TYR A 438 13.85 2.13 10.26
N ALA A 439 14.86 1.24 10.30
CA ALA A 439 15.58 0.86 11.50
C ALA A 439 16.93 1.61 11.66
N VAL A 440 17.38 2.33 10.62
CA VAL A 440 18.71 2.96 10.59
C VAL A 440 18.88 3.92 11.76
N ASN A 441 17.96 4.87 11.94
CA ASN A 441 18.10 5.90 12.98
C ASN A 441 18.13 5.33 14.40
N ALA A 442 17.44 4.20 14.63
CA ALA A 442 17.41 3.55 15.93
C ALA A 442 18.66 2.71 16.18
N ARG A 443 19.08 1.91 15.19
CA ARG A 443 20.12 0.88 15.34
C ARG A 443 21.52 1.36 15.00
N PHE A 444 21.68 2.48 14.31
CA PHE A 444 23.01 3.02 13.97
C PHE A 444 23.83 3.35 15.23
N LYS A 445 23.17 3.72 16.33
CA LYS A 445 23.81 4.03 17.62
C LYS A 445 24.44 2.80 18.30
N GLU A 446 24.06 1.59 17.88
CA GLU A 446 24.58 0.33 18.38
C GLU A 446 25.85 -0.11 17.62
N LEU A 447 26.16 0.55 16.50
CA LEU A 447 27.30 0.23 15.65
C LEU A 447 28.62 0.76 16.22
N ASP A 448 29.73 0.15 15.81
CA ASP A 448 31.08 0.52 16.25
C ASP A 448 31.48 1.90 15.68
N PRO A 449 31.63 2.95 16.52
CA PRO A 449 31.92 4.30 16.06
C PRO A 449 33.30 4.44 15.40
N THR A 450 34.18 3.45 15.54
CA THR A 450 35.53 3.46 14.94
C THR A 450 35.55 2.97 13.50
N ARG A 451 34.48 2.32 13.03
CA ARG A 451 34.35 1.83 11.65
C ARG A 451 33.65 2.86 10.76
N GLN A 452 33.92 2.78 9.45
CA GLN A 452 33.22 3.56 8.43
C GLN A 452 32.08 2.74 7.82
N TYR A 453 30.90 3.37 7.74
CA TYR A 453 29.68 2.77 7.21
C TYR A 453 29.24 3.47 5.93
N LEU A 454 28.89 2.69 4.92
CA LEU A 454 28.39 3.19 3.64
C LEU A 454 26.94 2.75 3.46
N LEU A 455 25.99 3.68 3.43
CA LEU A 455 24.57 3.36 3.25
C LEU A 455 24.26 3.11 1.78
N TYR A 456 23.54 2.01 1.48
CA TYR A 456 23.17 1.63 0.12
C TYR A 456 21.65 1.48 -0.07
N CYS A 457 21.14 2.08 -1.13
CA CYS A 457 19.83 1.79 -1.71
C CYS A 457 19.89 2.04 -3.22
N ASP A 458 18.99 1.43 -4.01
CA ASP A 458 19.14 1.36 -5.47
C ASP A 458 19.21 2.74 -6.15
N LYS A 459 18.42 3.71 -5.68
CA LYS A 459 18.42 5.08 -6.23
C LYS A 459 19.36 6.04 -5.49
N GLY A 460 20.00 5.59 -4.41
CA GLY A 460 20.83 6.39 -3.51
C GLY A 460 20.10 7.48 -2.72
N VAL A 461 18.79 7.69 -2.95
CA VAL A 461 18.06 8.79 -2.32
C VAL A 461 17.86 8.57 -0.83
N MET A 462 17.42 7.36 -0.45
CA MET A 462 17.28 6.97 0.96
C MET A 462 18.63 6.98 1.66
N SER A 463 19.69 6.52 0.99
CA SER A 463 21.05 6.55 1.53
C SER A 463 21.47 7.98 1.85
N ARG A 464 21.29 8.93 0.94
CA ARG A 464 21.59 10.35 1.17
C ARG A 464 20.80 10.92 2.34
N LEU A 465 19.50 10.61 2.41
CA LEU A 465 18.62 11.11 3.46
C LEU A 465 19.06 10.65 4.85
N HIS A 466 19.23 9.35 5.03
CA HIS A 466 19.65 8.76 6.30
C HIS A 466 21.07 9.18 6.65
N ALA A 467 22.00 9.20 5.70
CA ALA A 467 23.37 9.62 5.95
C ALA A 467 23.46 11.10 6.38
N HIS A 468 22.69 11.98 5.75
CA HIS A 468 22.64 13.40 6.15
C HIS A 468 22.08 13.57 7.56
N HIS A 469 21.02 12.84 7.88
CA HIS A 469 20.45 12.89 9.21
C HIS A 469 21.45 12.39 10.26
N LEU A 470 22.10 11.25 10.03
CA LEU A 470 23.14 10.71 10.92
C LEU A 470 24.31 11.70 11.07
N LEU A 471 24.75 12.35 9.99
CA LEU A 471 25.76 13.42 10.05
C LEU A 471 25.30 14.60 10.92
N SER A 472 24.03 15.00 10.82
CA SER A 472 23.45 16.07 11.64
C SER A 472 23.34 15.69 13.12
N GLU A 473 23.23 14.40 13.45
CA GLU A 473 23.31 13.88 14.83
C GLU A 473 24.77 13.76 15.33
N GLY A 474 25.76 14.04 14.48
CA GLY A 474 27.19 14.00 14.84
C GLY A 474 27.92 12.71 14.45
N HIS A 475 27.27 11.79 13.74
CA HIS A 475 27.92 10.57 13.23
C HIS A 475 28.77 10.88 11.99
N ALA A 476 30.03 11.25 12.19
CA ALA A 476 30.96 11.60 11.10
C ALA A 476 31.46 10.39 10.27
N ASN A 477 31.14 9.16 10.71
CA ASN A 477 31.64 7.91 10.13
C ASN A 477 30.68 7.28 9.10
N VAL A 478 29.72 8.05 8.58
CA VAL A 478 28.74 7.60 7.58
C VAL A 478 28.94 8.28 6.23
N ARG A 479 28.81 7.50 5.15
CA ARG A 479 28.83 7.96 3.75
C ARG A 479 27.79 7.20 2.94
N VAL A 480 27.63 7.55 1.66
CA VAL A 480 26.70 6.86 0.75
C VAL A 480 27.49 5.99 -0.22
N TYR A 481 27.15 4.70 -0.30
CA TYR A 481 27.67 3.82 -1.35
C TYR A 481 26.81 3.97 -2.60
N ARG A 482 27.43 4.32 -3.72
CA ARG A 482 26.77 4.48 -5.03
C ARG A 482 27.62 3.83 -6.12
N PRO A 483 27.50 2.50 -6.30
CA PRO A 483 28.22 1.82 -7.37
C PRO A 483 27.76 2.39 -8.71
N SER A 484 28.73 2.74 -9.55
CA SER A 484 28.52 3.35 -10.87
C SER A 484 27.99 2.38 -11.90
#